data_AF-A0A231HN53-F1
#
_entry.id   AF-A0A231HN53-F1
#
_cell.length_a   1.000
_cell.length_b   1.000
_cell.length_c   1.000
_cell.angle_alpha   90.00
_cell.angle_beta   90.00
_cell.angle_gamma   90.00
#
_symmetry.space_group_name_H-M   'P 1'
#
loop_
_entity.id
_entity.type
_entity.pdbx_description
1 polymer ?
#
loop_
_entity_poly.entity_id
_entity_poly.type
_entity_poly.pdbx_seq_one_letter_code
_entity_poly.pdbx_strand_id
1 'polypeptide(L)' 'MSHERVFKTRHFARWMRKTELLDDMLCSAITQMTVGLIDADLGHNVIKKRIALEEICHDH' A
#
# COMPACT_ATOMS: atom_id res chain seq x y z
N MET A 1 6.15 2.64 -17.68
CA MET A 1 5.34 2.56 -16.45
C MET A 1 5.30 3.95 -15.86
N SER A 2 4.13 4.59 -15.83
CA SER A 2 3.97 5.92 -15.23
C SER A 2 4.38 5.86 -13.75
N HIS A 3 5.35 6.68 -13.35
CA HIS A 3 5.68 6.84 -11.93
C HIS A 3 4.53 7.56 -11.24
N GLU A 4 3.57 6.80 -10.71
CA GLU A 4 2.56 7.34 -9.82
C GLU A 4 3.24 7.83 -8.54
N ARG A 5 3.10 9.14 -8.29
CA ARG A 5 3.63 9.76 -7.08
C ARG A 5 2.72 9.37 -5.92
N VAL A 6 3.23 8.54 -5.03
CA VAL A 6 2.54 8.10 -3.82
C VAL A 6 2.86 9.06 -2.68
N PHE A 7 1.83 9.65 -2.09
CA PHE A 7 1.96 10.51 -0.92
C PHE A 7 1.38 9.81 0.31
N LYS A 8 2.11 9.87 1.42
CA LYS A 8 1.69 9.31 2.70
C LYS A 8 1.39 10.45 3.67
N THR A 9 0.31 10.32 4.45
CA THR A 9 0.12 11.22 5.58
C THR A 9 1.19 10.94 6.64
N ARG A 10 1.54 11.95 7.46
CA ARG A 10 2.51 11.79 8.55
C ARG A 10 2.11 10.67 9.53
N HIS A 11 0.81 10.54 9.81
CA HIS A 11 0.31 9.52 10.72
C HIS A 11 0.48 8.12 10.12
N PHE A 12 0.11 7.94 8.85
CA PHE A 12 0.27 6.67 8.14
C PHE A 12 1.74 6.25 8.04
N ALA A 13 2.63 7.19 7.70
CA ALA A 13 4.08 6.92 7.64
C ALA A 13 4.66 6.51 9.02
N ARG A 14 4.17 7.10 10.12
CA ARG A 14 4.59 6.70 11.48
C ARG A 14 4.08 5.32 11.87
N TRP A 15 2.85 4.99 11.48
CA TRP A 15 2.27 3.67 11.72
C TRP A 15 3.00 2.58 10.93
N MET A 16 3.27 2.83 9.65
CA MET A 16 3.97 1.90 8.75
C MET A 16 5.37 1.49 9.27
N ARG A 17 6.09 2.40 9.93
CA ARG A 17 7.40 2.06 10.55
C ARG A 17 7.31 1.01 11.66
N LYS A 18 6.11 0.69 12.13
CA LYS A 18 5.83 -0.32 13.17
C LYS A 18 5.22 -1.60 12.58
N THR A 19 5.19 -1.72 11.25
CA THR A 19 4.66 -2.89 10.54
C THR A 19 5.70 -3.38 9.53
N GLU A 20 5.45 -4.56 8.95
CA GLU A 20 6.27 -5.12 7.87
C GLU A 20 5.86 -4.58 6.50
N LEU A 21 5.01 -3.54 6.45
CA LEU A 21 4.58 -2.95 5.19
C LEU A 21 5.67 -2.06 4.59
N LEU A 22 6.33 -2.56 3.55
CA LEU A 22 7.36 -1.83 2.83
C LEU A 22 6.78 -0.86 1.79
N ASP A 23 7.58 0.13 1.40
CA ASP A 23 7.21 1.14 0.41
C ASP A 23 6.87 0.51 -0.94
N ASP A 24 7.65 -0.49 -1.38
CA ASP A 24 7.43 -1.19 -2.64
C ASP A 24 6.13 -1.99 -2.64
N MET A 25 5.78 -2.61 -1.51
CA MET A 25 4.51 -3.33 -1.34
C MET A 25 3.32 -2.37 -1.42
N LEU A 26 3.44 -1.18 -0.80
CA LEU A 26 2.41 -0.14 -0.90
C LEU A 26 2.28 0.37 -2.34
N CYS A 27 3.40 0.68 -3.00
CA CYS A 27 3.39 1.15 -4.39
C CYS A 27 2.78 0.12 -5.33
N SER A 28 3.13 -1.16 -5.18
CA SER A 28 2.51 -2.26 -5.92
C SER A 28 1.01 -2.33 -5.67
N ALA A 29 0.57 -2.23 -4.40
CA ALA A 29 -0.85 -2.21 -4.07
C ALA A 29 -1.58 -1.05 -4.75
N ILE A 30 -0.97 0.14 -4.84
CA ILE A 30 -1.53 1.32 -5.52
C ILE A 30 -1.61 1.11 -7.02
N THR A 31 -0.57 0.60 -7.68
CA THR A 31 -0.63 0.27 -9.11
C THR A 31 -1.73 -0.74 -9.42
N GLN A 32 -1.95 -1.70 -8.53
CA GLN A 32 -3.07 -2.62 -8.66
C GLN A 32 -4.43 -1.91 -8.45
N MET A 33 -4.53 -0.96 -7.50
CA MET A 33 -5.74 -0.16 -7.32
C MET A 33 -6.07 0.67 -8.57
N THR A 34 -5.07 1.20 -9.28
CA THR A 34 -5.29 2.07 -10.44
C THR A 34 -5.84 1.32 -11.65
N VAL A 35 -5.67 0.00 -11.70
CA VAL A 35 -6.34 -0.90 -12.65
C VAL A 35 -7.61 -1.54 -12.11
N GLY A 36 -8.13 -1.05 -10.98
CA GLY A 36 -9.41 -1.48 -10.40
C GLY A 36 -9.34 -2.69 -9.47
N LEU A 37 -8.15 -3.17 -9.12
CA LEU A 37 -7.99 -4.28 -8.18
C LEU A 37 -8.10 -3.78 -6.73
N ILE A 38 -9.34 -3.54 -6.30
CA ILE A 38 -9.70 -2.93 -5.02
C ILE A 38 -10.61 -3.89 -4.22
N ASP A 39 -10.58 -3.81 -2.89
CA ASP A 39 -11.54 -4.57 -2.06
C ASP A 39 -12.88 -3.84 -1.95
N ALA A 40 -12.84 -2.51 -1.84
CA ALA A 40 -14.02 -1.67 -1.75
C ALA A 40 -13.72 -0.23 -2.20
N ASP A 41 -14.69 0.36 -2.90
CA ASP A 41 -14.84 1.79 -3.03
C ASP A 41 -15.78 2.26 -1.90
N LEU A 42 -15.29 3.14 -1.04
CA LEU A 42 -16.03 3.70 0.10
C LEU A 42 -16.71 5.03 -0.25
N GLY A 43 -16.69 5.43 -1.51
CA GLY A 43 -17.21 6.70 -2.01
C GLY A 43 -16.26 7.87 -1.74
N HIS A 44 -16.57 9.02 -2.32
CA HIS A 44 -15.79 10.26 -2.16
C HIS A 44 -14.28 10.10 -2.45
N ASN A 45 -13.92 9.25 -3.41
CA ASN A 45 -12.54 8.91 -3.76
C ASN A 45 -11.75 8.20 -2.65
N VAL A 46 -12.43 7.50 -1.74
CA VAL A 46 -11.79 6.71 -0.69
C VAL A 46 -11.86 5.23 -1.07
N ILE A 47 -10.70 4.62 -1.30
CA ILE A 47 -10.58 3.21 -1.68
C ILE A 47 -9.94 2.42 -0.55
N LYS A 48 -10.38 1.19 -0.35
CA LYS A 48 -9.80 0.24 0.61
C LYS A 48 -9.22 -0.99 -0.11
N LYS A 49 -8.09 -1.46 0.40
CA LYS A 49 -7.45 -2.71 -0.02
C LYS A 49 -6.69 -3.34 1.13
N ARG A 50 -6.73 -4.67 1.21
CA ARG A 50 -5.87 -5.50 2.04
C ARG A 50 -4.59 -5.81 1.28
N ILE A 51 -3.47 -5.64 1.96
CA ILE A 51 -2.14 -5.96 1.45
C ILE A 51 -1.68 -7.15 2.27
N ALA A 52 -1.38 -8.27 1.62
CA ALA A 52 -0.70 -9.37 2.26
C ALA A 52 0.72 -8.91 2.61
N LEU A 53 1.09 -9.03 3.88
CA LEU A 53 2.47 -8.83 4.29
C LEU A 53 3.19 -10.16 4.00
N GLU A 54 4.19 -10.14 3.15
CA GLU A 54 5.02 -11.31 2.92
C GLU A 54 5.93 -11.47 4.14
N GLU A 55 6.11 -12.71 4.62
CA GLU A 55 7.12 -12.98 5.62
C GLU A 55 8.48 -12.66 5.01
N ILE A 56 9.17 -11.67 5.59
CA ILE A 56 10.57 -11.43 5.25
C ILE A 56 11.33 -12.64 5.78
N CYS A 57 11.73 -13.57 4.90
CA CYS A 57 12.71 -14.58 5.23
C CYS A 57 13.92 -13.88 5.86
N HIS A 58 14.06 -13.95 7.17
CA HIS A 58 15.27 -13.52 7.85
C HIS A 58 16.31 -14.59 7.58
N ASP A 59 17.02 -14.45 6.45
CA ASP A 59 18.24 -15.19 6.21
C ASP A 59 19.17 -14.94 7.42
N HIS A 60 19.38 -15.99 8.22
CA HIS A 60 20.37 -16.03 9.30
C HIS A 60 21.78 -16.16 8.71
#